data_AF-A0A6N6PJ74-F1
#
_entry.id   AF-A0A6N6PJ74-F1
#
_cell.length_a   1.000
_cell.length_b   1.000
_cell.length_c   1.000
_cell.angle_alpha   90.00
_cell.angle_beta   90.00
_cell.angle_gamma   90.00
#
_symmetry.space_group_name_H-M   'P 1'
#
loop_
_entity.id
_entity.type
_entity.pdbx_description
1 polymer ?
#
loop_
_entity_poly.entity_id
_entity_poly.type
_entity_poly.pdbx_seq_one_letter_code
_entity_poly.pdbx_strand_id
1 'polypeptide(L)'
;MIAEGAVDLAQVATLDDAAARAELCRLPGVGEKVANCALLFGFGRLRAFPIDVWIERVLRELYFPRKRKVPAQRLRAFSAEYFGPFGGYAQQYLFHHARKTWRGRGKG
;
A
#
# COMPACT_ATOMS: atom_id res chain seq x y z
N MET A 1 2.74 23.26 -7.13
CA MET A 1 3.56 22.51 -6.16
C MET A 1 4.77 21.81 -6.78
N ILE A 2 4.62 20.79 -7.64
CA ILE A 2 5.80 20.13 -8.26
C ILE A 2 6.50 21.08 -9.26
N ALA A 3 5.76 21.66 -10.20
CA ALA A 3 6.31 22.64 -11.16
C ALA A 3 6.85 23.92 -10.50
N GLU A 4 6.43 24.19 -9.27
CA GLU A 4 6.87 25.33 -8.46
C GLU A 4 8.05 24.95 -7.54
N GLY A 5 8.52 23.68 -7.56
CA GLY A 5 9.63 23.20 -6.72
C GLY A 5 9.28 22.95 -5.25
N ALA A 6 8.02 23.08 -4.84
CA ALA A 6 7.59 22.85 -3.45
C ALA A 6 7.60 21.37 -3.03
N VAL A 7 7.55 20.45 -4.01
CA VAL A 7 7.78 19.02 -3.83
C VAL A 7 8.72 18.57 -4.94
N ASP A 8 9.92 18.13 -4.59
CA ASP A 8 10.93 17.67 -5.53
C ASP A 8 10.92 16.14 -5.66
N LEU A 9 10.49 15.64 -6.82
CA LEU A 9 10.43 14.20 -7.09
C LEU A 9 11.81 13.56 -7.19
N ALA A 10 12.85 14.31 -7.58
CA ALA A 10 14.22 13.80 -7.58
C ALA A 10 14.71 13.56 -6.15
N GLN A 11 14.36 14.44 -5.21
CA GLN A 11 14.60 14.25 -3.79
C GLN A 11 13.84 13.04 -3.24
N VAL A 12 12.57 12.85 -3.61
CA VAL A 12 11.79 11.67 -3.17
C VAL A 12 12.50 10.35 -3.53
N ALA A 13 13.21 10.31 -4.67
CA ALA A 13 13.95 9.13 -5.09
C ALA A 13 15.15 8.78 -4.19
N THR A 14 15.70 9.73 -3.43
CA THR A 14 16.87 9.54 -2.56
C THR A 14 16.52 9.32 -1.09
N LEU A 15 15.32 9.69 -0.67
CA LEU A 15 14.82 9.52 0.70
C LEU A 15 14.61 8.04 1.06
N ASP A 16 14.62 7.74 2.36
CA ASP A 16 14.12 6.47 2.88
C ASP A 16 12.61 6.32 2.64
N ASP A 17 12.08 5.10 2.72
CA ASP A 17 10.68 4.81 2.35
C ASP A 17 9.65 5.56 3.22
N ALA A 18 9.98 5.89 4.48
CA ALA A 18 9.07 6.61 5.36
C ALA A 18 9.04 8.10 5.03
N ALA A 19 10.21 8.71 4.83
CA ALA A 19 10.36 10.10 4.43
C ALA A 19 9.82 10.35 3.02
N ALA A 20 10.15 9.48 2.05
CA ALA A 20 9.64 9.55 0.68
C ALA A 20 8.10 9.50 0.65
N ARG A 21 7.49 8.62 1.45
CA ARG A 21 6.03 8.55 1.58
C ARG A 21 5.46 9.82 2.18
N ALA A 22 6.07 10.34 3.24
CA ALA A 22 5.61 11.56 3.91
C ALA A 22 5.67 12.77 2.96
N GLU A 23 6.74 12.88 2.16
CA GLU A 23 6.91 13.96 1.19
C GLU A 23 5.85 13.88 0.09
N LEU A 24 5.57 12.69 -0.46
CA LEU A 24 4.49 12.49 -1.43
C LEU A 24 3.11 12.84 -0.85
N CYS A 25 2.86 12.55 0.43
CA CYS A 25 1.60 12.88 1.10
C CYS A 25 1.38 14.39 1.32
N ARG A 26 2.38 15.25 1.05
CA ARG A 26 2.18 16.71 1.05
C ARG A 26 1.38 17.19 -0.14
N LEU A 27 1.30 16.40 -1.21
CA LEU A 27 0.50 16.72 -2.38
C LEU A 27 -1.00 16.62 -2.07
N PRO A 28 -1.82 17.62 -2.45
CA PRO A 28 -3.25 17.58 -2.24
C PRO A 28 -3.88 16.32 -2.87
N GLY A 29 -4.67 15.59 -2.08
CA GLY A 29 -5.32 14.35 -2.52
C GLY A 29 -4.44 13.09 -2.48
N VAL A 30 -3.16 13.20 -2.12
CA VAL A 30 -2.26 12.05 -1.97
C VAL A 30 -2.28 11.56 -0.52
N GLY A 31 -3.08 10.52 -0.27
CA GLY A 31 -3.03 9.77 0.98
C GLY A 31 -2.01 8.63 0.95
N GLU A 32 -1.83 7.97 2.09
CA GLU A 32 -0.87 6.87 2.29
C GLU A 32 -0.97 5.75 1.22
N LYS A 33 -2.18 5.37 0.81
CA LYS A 33 -2.38 4.37 -0.24
C LYS A 33 -1.80 4.84 -1.57
N VAL A 34 -2.08 6.08 -1.96
CA VAL A 34 -1.65 6.66 -3.24
C VAL A 34 -0.14 6.88 -3.23
N ALA A 35 0.41 7.40 -2.12
CA ALA A 35 1.86 7.54 -1.95
C ALA A 35 2.57 6.19 -2.08
N ASN A 36 2.07 5.13 -1.43
CA ASN A 36 2.65 3.79 -1.59
C ASN A 36 2.51 3.24 -3.02
N CYS A 37 1.42 3.54 -3.75
CA CYS A 37 1.31 3.17 -5.16
C CYS A 37 2.39 3.87 -5.99
N ALA A 38 2.61 5.17 -5.79
CA ALA A 38 3.65 5.91 -6.48
C ALA A 38 5.05 5.37 -6.14
N LEU A 39 5.32 5.09 -4.86
CA LEU A 39 6.60 4.50 -4.43
C LEU A 39 6.84 3.13 -5.06
N LEU A 40 5.83 2.26 -5.10
CA LEU A 40 5.96 0.92 -5.68
C LEU A 40 6.15 0.97 -7.19
N PHE A 41 5.27 1.66 -7.92
CA PHE A 41 5.22 1.60 -9.38
C PHE A 41 6.06 2.66 -10.08
N GLY A 42 6.19 3.85 -9.49
CA GLY A 42 6.95 4.96 -10.06
C GLY A 42 8.40 5.00 -9.61
N PHE A 43 8.68 4.66 -8.34
CA PHE A 43 10.03 4.71 -7.77
C PHE A 43 10.67 3.32 -7.54
N GLY A 44 9.98 2.23 -7.89
CA GLY A 44 10.52 0.86 -7.77
C GLY A 44 10.78 0.40 -6.33
N ARG A 45 10.16 1.04 -5.32
CA ARG A 45 10.37 0.71 -3.91
C ARG A 45 9.61 -0.57 -3.53
N LEU A 46 10.28 -1.71 -3.65
CA LEU A 46 9.68 -3.05 -3.45
C LEU A 46 9.19 -3.33 -2.03
N ARG A 47 9.54 -2.51 -1.04
CA ARG A 47 8.99 -2.55 0.32
C ARG A 47 7.60 -1.89 0.43
N ALA A 48 7.24 -1.01 -0.51
CA ALA A 48 5.97 -0.30 -0.46
C ALA A 48 4.80 -1.26 -0.63
N PHE A 49 3.79 -1.12 0.23
CA PHE A 49 2.63 -2.01 0.27
C PHE A 49 1.33 -1.19 0.24
N PRO A 50 0.78 -0.89 -0.96
CA PRO A 50 -0.49 -0.19 -1.06
C PRO A 50 -1.67 -1.02 -0.52
N ILE A 51 -2.31 -0.54 0.55
CA ILE A 51 -3.54 -1.13 1.10
C ILE A 51 -4.75 -0.30 0.65
N ASP A 52 -5.56 -0.87 -0.24
CA ASP A 52 -6.90 -0.38 -0.56
C ASP A 52 -7.97 -1.22 0.14
N VAL A 53 -9.25 -0.96 -0.14
CA VAL A 53 -10.37 -1.67 0.47
C VAL A 53 -10.41 -3.17 0.13
N TRP A 54 -9.81 -3.59 -1.00
CA TRP A 54 -9.76 -4.99 -1.43
C TRP A 54 -8.65 -5.75 -0.72
N ILE A 55 -7.46 -5.17 -0.72
CA ILE A 55 -6.31 -5.70 0.00
C ILE A 55 -6.60 -5.76 1.50
N GLU A 56 -7.25 -4.73 2.06
CA GLU A 56 -7.70 -4.74 3.44
C GLU A 56 -8.61 -5.94 3.76
N ARG A 57 -9.57 -6.26 2.89
CA ARG A 57 -10.43 -7.45 3.05
C ARG A 57 -9.63 -8.74 2.98
N VAL A 58 -8.76 -8.89 1.99
CA VAL A 58 -7.91 -10.09 1.84
C VAL A 58 -7.02 -10.28 3.06
N LEU A 59 -6.39 -9.22 3.57
CA LEU A 59 -5.54 -9.29 4.76
C LEU A 59 -6.34 -9.77 5.97
N ARG A 60 -7.57 -9.23 6.16
CA ARG A 60 -8.46 -9.64 7.25
C ARG A 60 -8.87 -11.10 7.13
N GLU A 61 -9.27 -11.53 5.94
CA GLU A 61 -9.74 -12.90 5.69
C GLU A 61 -8.62 -13.93 5.86
N LEU A 62 -7.44 -13.69 5.28
CA LEU A 62 -6.37 -14.68 5.24
C LEU A 62 -5.50 -14.69 6.49
N TYR A 63 -5.21 -13.51 7.06
CA TYR A 63 -4.23 -13.38 8.16
C TYR A 63 -4.87 -13.08 9.52
N PHE A 64 -6.15 -12.68 9.53
CA PHE A 64 -6.88 -12.40 10.77
C PHE A 64 -8.28 -13.03 10.83
N PRO A 65 -8.46 -14.32 10.47
CA PRO A 65 -9.78 -14.93 10.27
C PRO A 65 -10.66 -14.93 11.52
N ARG A 66 -10.07 -14.87 12.72
CA ARG A 66 -10.79 -14.86 14.01
C ARG A 66 -11.01 -13.47 14.59
N LYS A 67 -10.62 -12.40 13.90
CA LYS A 67 -10.74 -11.01 14.41
C LYS A 67 -11.75 -10.22 13.59
N ARG A 68 -12.92 -9.97 14.17
CA ARG A 68 -14.01 -9.19 13.55
C ARG A 68 -13.62 -7.75 13.17
N LYS A 69 -12.72 -7.11 13.93
CA LYS A 69 -12.26 -5.73 13.66
C LYS A 69 -10.77 -5.58 13.95
N VAL A 70 -9.96 -5.59 12.89
CA VAL A 70 -8.53 -5.22 12.93
C VAL A 70 -8.38 -3.76 12.48
N PRO A 71 -7.80 -2.82 13.24
CA PRO A 71 -7.64 -1.45 12.75
C PRO A 71 -6.71 -1.36 11.52
N ALA A 72 -6.93 -0.40 10.62
CA ALA A 72 -6.11 -0.24 9.42
C ALA A 72 -4.61 -0.06 9.73
N GLN A 73 -4.30 0.67 10.81
CA GLN A 73 -2.92 0.84 11.30
C GLN A 73 -2.26 -0.51 11.64
N ARG A 74 -3.02 -1.45 12.22
CA ARG A 74 -2.50 -2.79 12.54
C ARG A 74 -2.27 -3.62 11.28
N LEU A 75 -3.10 -3.48 10.25
CA LEU A 75 -2.89 -4.13 8.95
C LEU A 75 -1.64 -3.60 8.26
N ARG A 76 -1.38 -2.29 8.34
CA ARG A 76 -0.17 -1.66 7.82
C ARG A 76 1.08 -2.16 8.53
N ALA A 77 1.10 -2.10 9.86
CA ALA A 77 2.22 -2.60 10.66
C ALA A 77 2.50 -4.08 10.37
N PHE A 78 1.44 -4.92 10.36
CA PHE A 78 1.56 -6.33 10.00
C PHE A 78 2.13 -6.52 8.59
N SER A 79 1.62 -5.81 7.58
CA SER A 79 2.08 -5.99 6.19
C SER A 79 3.55 -5.59 6.02
N ALA A 80 3.96 -4.49 6.67
CA ALA A 80 5.34 -4.02 6.65
C ALA A 80 6.31 -4.99 7.33
N GLU A 81 5.91 -5.58 8.47
CA GLU A 81 6.75 -6.53 9.21
C GLU A 81 6.77 -7.92 8.54
N TYR A 82 5.61 -8.45 8.19
CA TYR A 82 5.46 -9.82 7.69
C TYR A 82 6.01 -10.01 6.28
N PHE A 83 5.72 -9.07 5.36
CA PHE A 83 6.23 -9.16 3.99
C PHE A 83 7.59 -8.47 3.81
N GLY A 84 7.91 -7.51 4.68
CA GLY A 84 9.23 -6.88 4.76
C GLY A 84 9.73 -6.38 3.40
N PRO A 85 10.96 -6.76 2.98
CA PRO A 85 11.53 -6.41 1.68
C PRO A 85 10.68 -6.78 0.45
N PHE A 86 9.77 -7.75 0.60
CA PHE A 86 8.96 -8.30 -0.50
C PHE A 86 7.52 -7.77 -0.50
N GLY A 87 7.24 -6.70 0.24
CA GLY A 87 5.90 -6.12 0.38
C GLY A 87 5.20 -5.86 -0.95
N GLY A 88 5.89 -5.24 -1.90
CA GLY A 88 5.37 -4.93 -3.23
C GLY A 88 4.96 -6.18 -4.00
N TYR A 89 5.78 -7.23 -3.99
CA TYR A 89 5.45 -8.50 -4.64
C TYR A 89 4.23 -9.16 -3.98
N ALA A 90 4.23 -9.26 -2.66
CA ALA A 90 3.11 -9.82 -1.91
C ALA A 90 1.80 -9.05 -2.21
N GLN A 91 1.86 -7.72 -2.25
CA GLN A 91 0.72 -6.88 -2.58
C GLN A 91 0.17 -7.17 -3.98
N GLN A 92 1.04 -7.35 -4.99
CA GLN A 92 0.62 -7.71 -6.35
C GLN A 92 -0.06 -9.08 -6.41
N TYR A 93 0.50 -10.10 -5.75
CA TYR A 93 -0.11 -11.43 -5.70
C TYR A 93 -1.46 -11.42 -4.97
N LEU A 94 -1.55 -10.73 -3.84
CA LEU A 94 -2.79 -10.58 -3.08
C LEU A 94 -3.85 -9.82 -3.88
N PHE A 95 -3.46 -8.76 -4.60
CA PHE A 95 -4.37 -8.01 -5.46
C PHE A 95 -4.93 -8.88 -6.60
N HIS A 96 -4.05 -9.63 -7.28
CA HIS A 96 -4.44 -10.55 -8.34
C HIS A 96 -5.38 -11.65 -7.82
N HIS A 97 -5.05 -12.23 -6.67
CA HIS A 97 -5.91 -13.20 -6.00
C HIS A 97 -7.27 -12.61 -5.65
N ALA A 98 -7.30 -11.41 -5.06
CA ALA A 98 -8.53 -10.70 -4.71
C ALA A 98 -9.44 -10.53 -5.94
N ARG A 99 -8.89 -10.04 -7.05
CA ARG A 99 -9.66 -9.81 -8.29
C ARG A 99 -10.22 -11.10 -8.89
N LYS A 100 -9.51 -12.22 -8.76
CA LYS A 100 -9.95 -13.52 -9.26
C LYS A 100 -11.04 -14.16 -8.39
N THR A 101 -10.88 -14.12 -7.07
CA THR A 101 -11.80 -14.80 -6.15
C THR A 101 -13.05 -13.97 -5.85
N TRP A 102 -13.02 -12.66 -6.02
CA TRP A 102 -14.16 -11.81 -5.72
C TRP A 102 -15.30 -11.91 -6.75
N ARG A 103 -15.00 -12.31 -8.00
CA ARG A 103 -16.02 -12.57 -9.04
C ARG A 103 -16.98 -13.72 -8.70
N GLY A 104 -16.75 -14.48 -7.63
CA GLY A 104 -17.56 -15.63 -7.22
C GLY A 104 -18.42 -15.46 -5.95
N ARG A 105 -18.36 -14.31 -5.24
CA ARG A 105 -19.06 -14.14 -3.93
C ARG A 105 -20.28 -13.22 -3.97
N GLY A 106 -20.73 -12.81 -5.17
CA GLY A 106 -21.94 -12.03 -5.37
C GLY A 106 -23.01 -12.82 -6.11
N LYS A 107 -23.62 -13.81 -5.44
CA LYS A 107 -24.94 -14.42 -5.70
C LYS A 107 -25.14 -15.52 -4.66
N GLY A 108 -25.82 -15.17 -3.57
CA GLY A 108 -26.26 -16.04 -2.49
C GLY A 108 -27.28 -15.27 -1.69
#